data_AF-A0A7C6A7C0-F1
#
_entry.id   AF-A0A7C6A7C0-F1
#
_cell.length_a   1.000
_cell.length_b   1.000
_cell.length_c   1.000
_cell.angle_alpha   90.00
_cell.angle_beta   90.00
_cell.angle_gamma   90.00
#
_symmetry.space_group_name_H-M   'P 1'
#
loop_
_entity.id
_entity.type
_entity.pdbx_description
1 polymer ?
#
loop_
_entity_poly.entity_id
_entity_poly.type
_entity_poly.pdbx_seq_one_letter_code
_entity_poly.pdbx_strand_id
1 'polypeptide(L)'
;MCFSFFKAITMSNKPQISINIPDSYQVAGNLKIKWPYDTQGSVIIDNYGIVSQTNHQQPIPLASLAKIMTAYIILKDHPLHIGQNGPIINITENDVKTYIQV
;
A
#
# COMPACT_ATOMS: atom_id res chain seq x y z
N MET A 1 -24.95 -74.34 -20.84
CA MET A 1 -24.93 -73.38 -21.97
C MET A 1 -24.53 -72.02 -21.40
N CYS A 2 -23.69 -71.28 -22.12
CA CYS A 2 -22.72 -70.30 -21.62
C CYS A 2 -23.32 -69.08 -20.89
N PHE A 3 -22.76 -68.71 -19.73
CA PHE A 3 -22.97 -67.41 -19.08
C PHE A 3 -22.31 -66.29 -19.90
N SER A 4 -22.93 -65.12 -20.00
CA SER A 4 -22.28 -63.94 -20.59
C SER A 4 -22.52 -62.71 -19.72
N PHE A 5 -21.46 -62.31 -19.02
CA PHE A 5 -21.34 -61.01 -18.37
C PHE A 5 -21.07 -59.95 -19.44
N PHE A 6 -22.02 -59.07 -19.68
CA PHE A 6 -21.76 -57.84 -20.44
C PHE A 6 -21.05 -56.84 -19.52
N LYS A 7 -19.76 -56.57 -19.78
CA LYS A 7 -19.00 -55.52 -19.09
C LYS A 7 -19.09 -54.24 -19.91
N ALA A 8 -19.76 -53.22 -19.37
CA ALA A 8 -19.81 -51.90 -19.98
C ALA A 8 -18.41 -51.28 -19.99
N ILE A 9 -17.88 -51.02 -21.19
CA ILE A 9 -16.62 -50.28 -21.36
C ILE A 9 -16.99 -48.80 -21.22
N THR A 10 -16.96 -48.26 -20.00
CA THR A 10 -17.06 -46.82 -19.81
C THR A 10 -15.75 -46.23 -20.31
N MET A 11 -15.78 -45.55 -21.46
CA MET A 11 -14.65 -44.73 -21.90
C MET A 11 -14.55 -43.56 -20.92
N SER A 12 -13.67 -43.72 -19.93
CA SER A 12 -13.35 -42.71 -18.92
C SER A 12 -12.45 -41.60 -19.49
N ASN A 13 -12.80 -41.04 -20.64
CA ASN A 13 -12.16 -39.82 -21.12
C ASN A 13 -13.19 -38.69 -21.05
N LYS A 14 -13.32 -38.10 -19.86
CA LYS A 14 -14.11 -36.88 -19.68
C LYS A 14 -13.38 -35.77 -20.45
N PRO A 15 -14.01 -35.08 -21.42
CA PRO A 15 -13.35 -33.97 -22.09
C PRO A 15 -13.01 -32.91 -21.05
N GLN A 16 -11.71 -32.71 -20.80
CA GLN A 16 -11.24 -31.66 -19.91
C GLN A 16 -11.05 -30.39 -20.74
N ILE A 17 -11.86 -29.38 -20.45
CA ILE A 17 -11.73 -28.06 -21.06
C ILE A 17 -10.63 -27.33 -20.29
N SER A 18 -9.43 -27.30 -20.85
CA SER A 18 -8.34 -26.46 -20.34
C SER A 18 -8.55 -25.06 -20.88
N ILE A 19 -8.86 -24.12 -20.01
CA ILE A 19 -9.00 -22.70 -20.34
C ILE A 19 -7.58 -22.14 -20.47
N ASN A 20 -7.07 -22.05 -21.69
CA ASN A 20 -5.77 -21.45 -22.00
C ASN A 20 -5.94 -19.94 -22.23
N ILE A 21 -6.19 -19.20 -21.15
CA ILE A 21 -6.22 -17.75 -21.17
C ILE A 21 -4.91 -17.28 -20.54
N PRO A 22 -4.14 -16.39 -21.19
CA PRO A 22 -2.95 -15.84 -20.57
C PRO A 22 -3.34 -15.03 -19.32
N ASP A 23 -2.58 -15.19 -18.23
CA ASP A 23 -2.82 -14.48 -16.96
C ASP A 23 -2.69 -12.95 -17.08
N SER A 24 -2.13 -12.46 -18.18
CA SER A 24 -2.00 -11.04 -18.47
C SER A 24 -2.09 -10.76 -19.98
N TYR A 25 -2.62 -9.59 -20.32
CA TYR A 25 -2.70 -9.11 -21.69
C TYR A 25 -2.20 -7.66 -21.73
N GLN A 26 -1.16 -7.38 -22.53
CA GLN A 26 -0.68 -6.02 -22.74
C GLN A 26 -1.52 -5.34 -23.82
N VAL A 27 -2.27 -4.32 -23.43
CA VAL A 27 -3.01 -3.47 -24.37
C VAL A 27 -2.10 -2.32 -24.81
N ALA A 28 -1.87 -2.20 -26.11
CA ALA A 28 -1.15 -1.05 -26.66
C ALA A 28 -1.95 0.24 -26.42
N GLY A 29 -1.32 1.25 -25.82
CA GLY A 29 -1.95 2.53 -25.52
C GLY A 29 -0.97 3.57 -25.00
N ASN A 30 -1.38 4.84 -25.06
CA ASN A 30 -0.66 5.96 -24.45
C ASN A 30 -1.52 6.55 -23.33
N LEU A 31 -1.06 6.42 -22.08
CA LEU A 31 -1.77 6.93 -20.92
C LEU A 31 -1.41 8.40 -20.70
N LYS A 32 -2.33 9.32 -21.01
CA LYS A 32 -2.20 10.75 -20.68
C LYS A 32 -3.14 11.11 -19.54
N ILE A 33 -2.62 11.18 -18.32
CA ILE A 33 -3.37 11.66 -17.17
C ILE A 33 -3.34 13.18 -17.16
N LYS A 34 -4.53 13.81 -17.13
CA LYS A 34 -4.66 15.24 -16.86
C LYS A 34 -4.62 15.46 -15.35
N TRP A 35 -3.45 15.81 -14.83
CA TRP A 35 -3.28 16.14 -13.42
C TRP A 35 -3.88 17.53 -13.12
N PRO A 36 -4.55 17.72 -11.96
CA PRO A 36 -4.90 19.05 -11.50
C PRO A 36 -3.64 19.89 -11.22
N TYR A 37 -3.77 21.22 -11.35
CA TYR A 37 -2.68 22.15 -11.09
C TYR A 37 -2.24 22.06 -9.61
N ASP A 38 -0.93 22.21 -9.35
CA ASP A 38 -0.32 22.17 -8.02
C ASP A 38 -0.59 20.91 -7.17
N THR A 39 -0.88 19.77 -7.83
CA THR A 39 -0.99 18.48 -7.16
C THR A 39 0.30 17.68 -7.27
N GLN A 40 0.55 16.85 -6.26
CA GLN A 40 1.61 15.86 -6.27
C GLN A 40 0.99 14.47 -6.16
N GLY A 41 1.33 13.56 -7.08
CA GLY A 41 0.74 12.22 -7.11
C GLY A 41 1.39 11.31 -8.14
N SER A 42 1.13 10.01 -8.00
CA SER A 42 1.63 8.96 -8.89
C SER A 42 0.58 7.86 -9.06
N VAL A 43 0.48 7.32 -10.27
CA VAL A 43 -0.34 6.15 -10.59
C VAL A 43 0.56 4.98 -10.91
N ILE A 44 0.29 3.84 -10.26
CA ILE A 44 1.04 2.60 -10.39
C ILE A 44 0.11 1.54 -10.96
N ILE A 45 0.61 0.76 -11.91
CA ILE A 45 -0.03 -0.48 -12.36
C ILE A 45 0.78 -1.64 -11.82
N ASP A 46 0.11 -2.59 -11.18
CA ASP A 46 0.73 -3.81 -10.69
C ASP A 46 1.56 -4.47 -11.80
N ASN A 47 2.78 -4.89 -11.47
CA ASN A 47 3.76 -5.49 -12.39
C ASN A 47 4.28 -4.59 -13.53
N TYR A 48 3.83 -3.33 -13.66
CA TYR A 48 4.30 -2.38 -14.69
C TYR A 48 4.99 -1.15 -14.09
N GLY A 49 4.77 -0.87 -12.80
CA GLY A 49 5.39 0.24 -12.09
C GLY A 49 4.64 1.57 -12.29
N ILE A 50 5.35 2.68 -12.09
CA ILE A 50 4.79 4.03 -12.21
C ILE A 50 4.52 4.34 -13.67
N VAL A 51 3.25 4.58 -14.01
CA VAL A 51 2.82 4.87 -15.39
C VAL A 51 2.62 6.36 -15.67
N SER A 52 2.41 7.15 -14.62
CA SER A 52 2.25 8.60 -14.72
C SER A 52 2.48 9.22 -13.34
N GLN A 53 3.23 10.31 -13.30
CA GLN A 53 3.49 11.08 -12.09
C GLN A 53 3.48 12.56 -12.41
N THR A 54 3.17 13.37 -11.40
CA THR A 54 3.34 14.82 -11.46
C THR A 54 4.83 15.18 -11.49
N ASN A 55 5.25 16.09 -12.36
CA ASN A 55 6.67 16.36 -12.61
C ASN A 55 7.45 16.86 -11.37
N HIS A 56 6.77 17.52 -10.42
CA HIS A 56 7.42 18.27 -9.34
C HIS A 56 6.98 17.77 -7.95
N GLN A 57 7.38 16.55 -7.59
CA GLN A 57 7.27 16.05 -6.21
C GLN A 57 8.35 16.71 -5.34
N GLN A 58 8.10 17.93 -4.90
CA GLN A 58 9.04 18.71 -4.10
C GLN A 58 8.69 18.61 -2.60
N PRO A 59 9.69 18.42 -1.71
CA PRO A 59 9.47 18.54 -0.28
C PRO A 59 8.98 19.94 0.05
N ILE A 60 7.77 20.04 0.60
CA ILE A 60 7.20 21.29 1.08
C ILE A 60 7.28 21.34 2.61
N PRO A 61 7.56 22.51 3.21
CA PRO A 61 7.55 22.64 4.66
C PRO A 61 6.11 22.49 5.18
N LEU A 62 5.86 21.41 5.92
CA LEU A 62 4.54 21.06 6.44
C LEU A 62 4.20 21.80 7.76
N ALA A 63 5.07 22.70 8.21
CA ALA A 63 4.95 23.47 9.45
C ALA A 63 4.44 22.60 10.62
N SER A 64 3.36 23.01 11.29
CA SER A 64 2.84 22.28 12.46
C SER A 64 2.22 20.91 12.15
N LEU A 65 1.96 20.55 10.88
CA LEU A 65 1.57 19.18 10.56
C LEU A 65 2.68 18.17 10.93
N ALA A 66 3.94 18.61 10.98
CA ALA A 66 5.05 17.80 11.47
C ALA A 66 4.81 17.26 12.89
N LYS A 67 4.07 18.00 13.74
CA LYS A 67 3.76 17.59 15.12
C LYS A 67 2.91 16.32 15.17
N ILE A 68 2.12 16.03 14.13
CA ILE A 68 1.35 14.80 14.03
C ILE A 68 2.29 13.60 13.91
N MET A 69 3.33 13.71 13.06
CA MET A 69 4.33 12.65 12.94
C MET A 69 5.15 12.49 14.21
N THR A 70 5.49 13.60 14.90
CA THR A 70 6.14 13.54 16.21
C THR A 70 5.26 12.82 17.23
N ALA A 71 3.98 13.18 17.33
CA ALA A 71 3.03 12.52 18.23
C ALA A 71 2.88 11.03 17.89
N TYR A 72 2.80 10.68 16.59
CA TYR A 72 2.72 9.31 16.13
C TYR A 72 3.93 8.48 16.56
N ILE A 73 5.15 9.00 16.38
CA ILE A 73 6.38 8.30 16.79
C ILE A 73 6.42 8.14 18.31
N ILE A 74 6.09 9.18 19.07
CA ILE A 74 6.03 9.11 20.53
C ILE A 74 5.03 8.03 20.98
N LEU A 75 3.82 7.99 20.40
CA LEU A 75 2.79 7.01 20.78
C LEU A 75 3.11 5.58 20.32
N LYS A 76 3.91 5.42 19.27
CA LYS A 76 4.41 4.11 18.85
C LYS A 76 5.39 3.53 19.87
N ASP A 77 6.21 4.39 20.46
CA ASP A 77 7.22 4.03 21.47
C ASP A 77 6.64 3.97 22.89
N HIS A 78 5.73 4.91 23.21
CA HIS A 78 5.04 5.06 24.49
C HIS A 78 3.52 5.04 24.28
N PRO A 79 2.91 3.85 24.13
CA PRO A 79 1.49 3.74 23.86
C PRO A 79 0.64 4.27 25.03
N LEU A 80 -0.42 5.00 24.69
CA LEU A 80 -1.44 5.46 25.62
C LEU A 80 -2.80 4.89 25.25
N HIS A 81 -3.61 4.56 26.25
CA HIS A 81 -5.00 4.21 26.03
C HIS A 81 -5.84 5.45 25.70
N ILE A 82 -7.00 5.23 25.08
CA ILE A 82 -7.94 6.30 24.77
C ILE A 82 -8.38 6.98 26.08
N GLY A 83 -8.19 8.30 26.16
CA GLY A 83 -8.51 9.09 27.36
C GLY A 83 -7.47 9.03 28.47
N GLN A 84 -6.37 8.30 28.31
CA GLN A 84 -5.28 8.28 29.27
C GLN A 84 -4.39 9.51 29.09
N ASN A 85 -4.05 10.17 30.21
CA ASN A 85 -3.07 11.25 30.21
C ASN A 85 -1.65 10.71 30.02
N GLY A 86 -0.82 11.48 29.31
CA GLY A 86 0.62 11.24 29.25
C GLY A 86 1.32 11.49 30.59
N PRO A 87 2.60 11.11 30.70
CA PRO A 87 3.40 11.37 31.89
C PRO A 87 3.58 12.87 32.13
N ILE A 88 3.74 13.25 33.40
CA ILE A 88 4.13 14.61 33.77
C ILE A 88 5.62 14.77 33.48
N ILE A 89 5.98 15.80 32.72
CA ILE A 89 7.36 16.16 32.42
C ILE A 89 7.66 17.49 33.09
N ASN A 90 8.55 17.48 34.08
CA ASN A 90 9.00 18.69 34.76
C ASN A 90 10.08 19.39 33.93
N ILE A 91 9.82 20.65 33.57
CA ILE A 91 10.79 21.50 32.87
C ILE A 91 11.45 22.42 33.88
N THR A 92 12.78 22.51 33.81
CA THR A 92 13.64 23.31 34.70
C THR A 92 14.35 24.42 33.93
N GLU A 93 14.96 25.36 34.67
CA GLU A 93 15.82 26.38 34.04
C GLU A 93 16.99 25.78 33.26
N ASN A 94 17.48 24.60 33.67
CA ASN A 94 18.58 23.94 32.97
C ASN A 94 18.16 23.50 31.56
N ASP A 95 16.93 23.01 31.40
CA ASP A 95 16.38 22.62 30.10
C ASP A 95 16.23 23.81 29.16
N VAL A 96 15.84 24.97 29.70
CA VAL A 96 15.75 26.23 28.95
C VAL A 96 17.14 26.71 28.52
N LYS A 97 18.14 26.62 29.41
CA LYS A 97 19.52 27.00 29.10
C LYS A 97 20.10 26.17 27.94
N THR A 98 19.78 24.87 27.88
CA THR A 98 20.20 24.01 26.76
C THR A 98 19.68 24.52 25.41
N TYR A 99 18.43 25.00 25.34
CA TYR A 99 17.86 25.50 24.09
C TYR A 99 18.51 26.81 23.61
N ILE A 100 18.90 27.69 24.53
CA ILE A 100 19.49 29.02 24.21
C ILE A 100 20.97 28.90 23.79
N GLN A 101 21.63 27.80 24.15
CA GLN A 101 23.06 27.58 23.88
C GLN A 101 23.35 26.91 22.52
N VAL A 102 22.32 26.57 21.75
CA VAL A 102 22.40 26.04 20.37
C VAL A 102 22.06 27.14 19.38
#